data_AF-A0A0G1PBX4-F1
#
_entry.id   AF-A0A0G1PBX4-F1
#
_cell.length_a   1.000
_cell.length_b   1.000
_cell.length_c   1.000
_cell.angle_alpha   90.00
_cell.angle_beta   90.00
_cell.angle_gamma   90.00
#
_symmetry.space_group_name_H-M   'P 1'
#
loop_
_entity.id
_entity.type
_entity.pdbx_description
1 polymer ?
#
loop_
_entity_poly.entity_id
_entity_poly.type
_entity_poly.pdbx_seq_one_letter_code
_entity_poly.pdbx_strand_id
1 'polypeptide(L)'
;MSPDTSFTPDYRPTVAIFSEPGGLAVSLVEKLLADFCKVAIMADDPKSWGKATDHISQKNFLEIAPAEVSPEYVVFIDLDLTKSDGDYEKLIKLYSKSNAKILVILPYSFKVKDSARLGAIQEIIKQAGSDFGAIYLGDLVGPRINGAESDLVGALTEGLTKKTWPLLEGSYYPVNIFAAGREIAKSLFSFGPYGDSLAIIGPEVGGTHVFERAGALLGQIEPSSGAEKRREAVAPQKIVGQVNLEQAMKETVEWLKTVPQRKQLIKEEKKVREELKTPVVSKRLVLRFLLVLFGVILLPYIFLSLSAATLLAASQFMGNGKFEAAGYFFGAGRVSADIAFGQISLYSKIPLAGQALVGSKNLSALLKKGNALGGKGITAIKEGSLLFSKVLGEDVYDPRALSQNLALELDELYQESGFLLTEVEGGGGILANFIKSRPFYKIIPEAREKLLLTKRIIGEFPALTGVEKPTTYLILFQNNMELRPTGGFIGSFALASFDGGRLTNLQVSDVYAADGQLKGHVEPPLPIKNYLGEANWYLRDSNWDADFPTSASRAEWFLDKEIDQ
;
A
#
# COMPACT_ATOMS: atom_id res chain seq x y z
N MET A 1 14.16 31.88 66.36
CA MET A 1 13.53 31.22 65.20
C MET A 1 12.32 30.48 65.71
N SER A 2 11.14 31.05 65.49
CA SER A 2 9.85 30.46 65.83
C SER A 2 9.64 29.20 64.97
N PRO A 3 9.09 28.10 65.50
CA PRO A 3 8.74 26.95 64.68
C PRO A 3 7.51 27.34 63.85
N ASP A 4 7.70 27.50 62.54
CA ASP A 4 6.62 27.70 61.60
C ASP A 4 5.76 26.43 61.58
N THR A 5 4.65 26.50 62.31
CA THR A 5 3.60 25.48 62.38
C THR A 5 2.42 25.96 61.55
N SER A 6 2.69 26.22 60.26
CA SER A 6 1.65 26.38 59.26
C SER A 6 1.19 24.99 58.80
N PHE A 7 0.21 24.44 59.50
CA PHE A 7 -0.61 23.34 58.97
C PHE A 7 -1.27 23.84 57.69
N THR A 8 -0.78 23.39 56.54
CA THR A 8 -1.44 23.63 55.25
C THR A 8 -2.75 22.83 55.22
N PRO A 9 -3.90 23.46 54.93
CA PRO A 9 -5.13 22.72 54.76
C PRO A 9 -5.04 21.92 53.45
N ASP A 10 -5.26 20.60 53.54
CA ASP A 10 -5.52 19.67 52.42
C ASP A 10 -4.34 19.25 51.50
N TYR A 11 -3.09 19.15 51.99
CA TYR A 11 -2.08 18.37 51.22
C TYR A 11 -2.42 16.87 51.27
N ARG A 12 -2.63 16.28 50.10
CA ARG A 12 -2.92 14.84 49.91
C ARG A 12 -1.89 14.25 48.94
N PRO A 13 -1.15 13.18 49.31
CA PRO A 13 -0.22 12.54 48.39
C PRO A 13 -0.97 11.93 47.21
N THR A 14 -0.38 12.01 46.03
CA THR A 14 -0.92 11.45 44.79
C THR A 14 -0.31 10.10 44.52
N VAL A 15 -1.17 9.09 44.41
CA VAL A 15 -0.79 7.70 44.10
C VAL A 15 -1.27 7.36 42.70
N ALA A 16 -0.35 7.05 41.79
CA ALA A 16 -0.68 6.51 40.47
C ALA A 16 -0.76 4.98 40.52
N ILE A 17 -1.84 4.39 39.98
CA ILE A 17 -2.05 2.94 39.93
C ILE A 17 -2.08 2.49 38.47
N PHE A 18 -1.18 1.57 38.13
CA PHE A 18 -1.12 0.89 36.84
C PHE A 18 -1.64 -0.53 37.01
N SER A 19 -2.90 -0.76 36.65
CA SER A 19 -3.53 -2.08 36.73
C SER A 19 -4.81 -2.14 35.89
N GLU A 20 -5.19 -3.36 35.51
CA GLU A 20 -6.55 -3.63 35.03
C GLU A 20 -7.56 -3.50 36.19
N PRO A 21 -8.86 -3.27 35.92
CA PRO A 21 -9.88 -3.15 36.95
C PRO A 21 -10.18 -4.50 37.62
N GLY A 22 -9.33 -4.86 38.59
CA GLY A 22 -9.39 -6.08 39.38
C GLY A 22 -9.77 -5.83 40.84
N GLY A 23 -10.12 -6.90 41.55
CA GLY A 23 -10.54 -6.82 42.95
C GLY A 23 -9.48 -6.19 43.86
N LEU A 24 -8.21 -6.57 43.70
CA LEU A 24 -7.12 -5.99 44.51
C LEU A 24 -6.97 -4.50 44.23
N ALA A 25 -6.96 -4.12 42.96
CA ALA A 25 -6.75 -2.75 42.54
C ALA A 25 -7.88 -1.85 43.05
N VAL A 26 -9.15 -2.29 42.96
CA VAL A 26 -10.30 -1.58 43.55
C VAL A 26 -10.18 -1.49 45.08
N SER A 27 -9.84 -2.58 45.76
CA SER A 27 -9.66 -2.56 47.22
C SER A 27 -8.53 -1.63 47.67
N LEU A 28 -7.48 -1.50 46.87
CA LEU A 28 -6.38 -0.58 47.12
C LEU A 28 -6.82 0.88 46.90
N VAL A 29 -7.55 1.17 45.83
CA VAL A 29 -8.13 2.50 45.57
C VAL A 29 -9.01 2.94 46.75
N GLU A 30 -9.93 2.09 47.21
CA GLU A 30 -10.78 2.37 48.37
C GLU A 30 -9.96 2.69 49.62
N LYS A 31 -8.91 1.90 49.86
CA LYS A 31 -8.04 2.09 51.01
C LYS A 31 -7.24 3.40 50.94
N LEU A 32 -6.68 3.72 49.79
CA LEU A 32 -5.90 4.95 49.58
C LEU A 32 -6.76 6.21 49.70
N LEU A 33 -7.97 6.18 49.15
CA LEU A 33 -8.92 7.29 49.29
C LEU A 33 -9.36 7.47 50.75
N ALA A 34 -9.55 6.37 51.49
CA ALA A 34 -9.83 6.41 52.93
C ALA A 34 -8.65 6.96 53.76
N ASP A 35 -7.42 6.75 53.31
CA ASP A 35 -6.19 7.28 53.92
C ASP A 35 -5.82 8.70 53.42
N PHE A 36 -6.80 9.46 52.94
CA PHE A 36 -6.64 10.85 52.47
C PHE A 36 -5.68 11.05 51.29
N CYS A 37 -5.57 10.07 50.38
CA CYS A 37 -4.77 10.22 49.15
C CYS A 37 -5.60 10.78 47.98
N LYS A 38 -4.91 11.34 46.98
CA LYS A 38 -5.42 11.46 45.61
C LYS A 38 -4.99 10.22 44.84
N VAL A 39 -5.89 9.62 44.07
CA VAL A 39 -5.62 8.39 43.32
C VAL A 39 -5.80 8.66 41.84
N ALA A 40 -4.75 8.41 41.06
CA ALA A 40 -4.75 8.50 39.61
C ALA A 40 -4.65 7.08 39.02
N ILE A 41 -5.68 6.62 38.31
CA ILE A 41 -5.68 5.31 37.67
C ILE A 41 -5.17 5.47 36.24
N MET A 42 -4.01 4.87 35.97
CA MET A 42 -3.39 4.82 34.64
C MET A 42 -3.93 3.57 33.92
N ALA A 43 -5.01 3.75 33.16
CA ALA A 43 -5.77 2.67 32.55
C ALA A 43 -5.88 2.79 31.03
N ASP A 44 -5.68 1.66 30.33
CA ASP A 44 -5.95 1.53 28.90
C ASP A 44 -7.47 1.44 28.61
N ASP A 45 -8.27 0.97 29.59
CA ASP A 45 -9.74 0.94 29.53
C ASP A 45 -10.38 1.78 30.66
N PRO A 46 -10.56 3.10 30.45
CA PRO A 46 -11.18 3.98 31.43
C PRO A 46 -12.64 3.62 31.74
N LYS A 47 -13.35 2.98 30.80
CA LYS A 47 -14.78 2.69 30.96
C LYS A 47 -15.01 1.55 31.94
N SER A 48 -14.19 0.51 31.88
CA SER A 48 -14.27 -0.60 32.83
C SER A 48 -13.88 -0.16 34.25
N TRP A 49 -12.88 0.70 34.37
CA TRP A 49 -12.50 1.32 35.64
C TRP A 49 -13.58 2.25 36.22
N GLY A 50 -14.30 2.99 35.38
CA GLY A 50 -15.45 3.79 35.82
C GLY A 50 -16.51 2.91 36.48
N LYS A 51 -16.88 1.78 35.85
CA LYS A 51 -17.84 0.83 36.42
C LYS A 51 -17.34 0.18 37.71
N ALA A 52 -16.07 -0.20 37.75
CA ALA A 52 -15.47 -0.87 38.91
C ALA A 52 -15.36 0.02 40.14
N THR A 53 -15.37 1.35 39.94
CA THR A 53 -15.28 2.36 41.01
C THR A 53 -16.56 3.18 41.18
N ASP A 54 -17.67 2.79 40.55
CA ASP A 54 -18.92 3.56 40.56
C ASP A 54 -19.51 3.78 41.96
N HIS A 55 -19.31 2.81 42.87
CA HIS A 55 -19.76 2.86 44.26
C HIS A 55 -18.91 3.77 45.16
N ILE A 56 -17.75 4.24 44.68
CA ILE A 56 -16.86 5.12 45.44
C ILE A 56 -17.43 6.54 45.44
N SER A 57 -17.71 7.06 46.64
CA SER A 57 -18.32 8.38 46.83
C SER A 57 -17.33 9.54 46.73
N GLN A 58 -16.04 9.30 46.98
CA GLN A 58 -14.97 10.30 47.02
C GLN A 58 -14.40 10.65 45.63
N LYS A 59 -15.27 10.84 44.62
CA LYS A 59 -14.88 11.01 43.21
C LYS A 59 -13.98 12.22 42.94
N ASN A 60 -14.00 13.26 43.79
CA ASN A 60 -13.16 14.46 43.65
C ASN A 60 -11.66 14.18 43.87
N PHE A 61 -11.30 13.02 44.41
CA PHE A 61 -9.91 12.61 44.67
C PHE A 61 -9.51 11.38 43.85
N LEU A 62 -10.35 10.97 42.89
CA LEU A 62 -10.13 9.82 42.02
C LEU A 62 -10.18 10.27 40.56
N GLU A 63 -9.07 10.14 39.85
CA GLU A 63 -8.96 10.44 38.42
C GLU A 63 -8.70 9.15 37.63
N ILE A 64 -9.41 8.97 36.51
CA ILE A 64 -9.27 7.79 35.64
C ILE A 64 -8.72 8.24 34.29
N ALA A 65 -7.60 7.65 33.89
CA ALA A 65 -6.82 7.99 32.70
C ALA A 65 -6.53 9.50 32.54
N PRO A 66 -5.93 10.14 33.57
CA PRO A 66 -5.50 11.52 33.48
C PRO A 66 -4.42 11.71 32.41
N ALA A 67 -4.43 12.85 31.72
CA ALA A 67 -3.50 13.15 30.63
C ALA A 67 -2.06 13.40 31.12
N GLU A 68 -1.91 14.03 32.29
CA GLU A 68 -0.62 14.25 32.95
C GLU A 68 -0.80 14.09 34.46
N VAL A 69 0.12 13.36 35.11
CA VAL A 69 0.15 13.18 36.57
C VAL A 69 1.61 13.18 37.03
N SER A 70 1.87 13.91 38.11
CA SER A 70 3.15 13.89 38.83
C SER A 70 2.94 13.25 40.20
N PRO A 71 2.91 11.91 40.30
CA PRO A 71 2.60 11.23 41.54
C PRO A 71 3.82 11.18 42.48
N GLU A 72 3.58 11.25 43.79
CA GLU A 72 4.61 10.93 44.80
C GLU A 72 4.81 9.41 44.95
N TYR A 73 3.78 8.62 44.66
CA TYR A 73 3.82 7.16 44.76
C TYR A 73 3.24 6.48 43.53
N VAL A 74 3.83 5.36 43.11
CA VAL A 74 3.34 4.56 41.98
C VAL A 74 3.16 3.12 42.42
N VAL A 75 2.01 2.53 42.08
CA VAL A 75 1.73 1.10 42.28
C VAL A 75 1.51 0.46 40.92
N PHE A 76 2.31 -0.55 40.60
CA PHE A 76 2.17 -1.33 39.37
C PHE A 76 1.81 -2.77 39.74
N ILE A 77 0.64 -3.26 39.31
CA ILE A 77 0.13 -4.58 39.71
C ILE A 77 0.19 -5.54 38.52
N ASP A 78 0.96 -6.62 38.65
CA ASP A 78 1.09 -7.70 37.66
C ASP A 78 1.12 -9.08 38.34
N LEU A 79 -0.03 -9.49 38.89
CA LEU A 79 -0.16 -10.75 39.63
C LEU A 79 -0.20 -12.00 38.74
N ASP A 80 -0.60 -11.86 37.48
CA ASP A 80 -0.69 -12.95 36.50
C ASP A 80 0.51 -13.00 35.54
N LEU A 81 1.49 -12.08 35.72
CA LEU A 81 2.72 -11.96 34.93
C LEU A 81 2.46 -11.77 33.43
N THR A 82 1.36 -11.10 33.09
CA THR A 82 0.95 -10.87 31.69
C THR A 82 1.56 -9.62 31.07
N LYS A 83 2.08 -8.68 31.88
CA LYS A 83 2.70 -7.46 31.36
C LYS A 83 4.03 -7.77 30.67
N SER A 84 4.32 -7.08 29.57
CA SER A 84 5.52 -7.31 28.76
C SER A 84 6.74 -6.63 29.37
N ASP A 85 7.95 -7.05 28.99
CA ASP A 85 9.20 -6.38 29.41
C ASP A 85 9.18 -4.89 29.09
N GLY A 86 8.64 -4.53 27.92
CA GLY A 86 8.48 -3.14 27.52
C GLY A 86 7.58 -2.31 28.43
N ASP A 87 6.64 -2.93 29.17
CA ASP A 87 5.77 -2.19 30.10
C ASP A 87 6.51 -1.82 31.40
N TYR A 88 7.38 -2.71 31.88
CA TYR A 88 8.31 -2.43 32.98
C TYR A 88 9.35 -1.38 32.57
N GLU A 89 9.92 -1.49 31.36
CA GLU A 89 10.87 -0.50 30.84
C GLU A 89 10.23 0.87 30.67
N LYS A 90 8.98 0.95 30.20
CA LYS A 90 8.22 2.20 30.13
C LYS A 90 8.01 2.80 31.52
N LEU A 91 7.59 1.99 32.49
CA LEU A 91 7.40 2.43 33.88
C LEU A 91 8.70 3.05 34.44
N ILE A 92 9.83 2.37 34.23
CA ILE A 92 11.15 2.85 34.64
C ILE A 92 11.51 4.14 33.90
N LYS A 93 11.32 4.19 32.58
CA LYS A 93 11.63 5.40 31.79
C LYS A 93 10.80 6.61 32.22
N LEU A 94 9.54 6.41 32.56
CA LEU A 94 8.62 7.45 33.02
C LEU A 94 9.04 8.01 34.38
N TYR A 95 9.44 7.15 35.33
CA TYR A 95 9.62 7.57 36.73
C TYR A 95 11.05 7.52 37.26
N SER A 96 12.03 7.00 36.51
CA SER A 96 13.46 6.96 36.91
C SER A 96 14.09 8.35 37.12
N LYS A 97 13.50 9.40 36.54
CA LYS A 97 13.93 10.80 36.73
C LYS A 97 13.03 11.58 37.69
N SER A 98 12.03 10.91 38.28
CA SER A 98 11.13 11.49 39.27
C SER A 98 11.57 11.10 40.67
N ASN A 99 11.17 11.87 41.68
CA ASN A 99 11.33 11.48 43.09
C ASN A 99 10.19 10.54 43.58
N ALA A 100 9.41 9.98 42.66
CA ALA A 100 8.29 9.11 42.99
C ALA A 100 8.82 7.79 43.57
N LYS A 101 8.09 7.24 44.53
CA LYS A 101 8.37 5.93 45.13
C LYS A 101 7.51 4.86 44.45
N ILE A 102 8.11 3.82 43.89
CA ILE A 102 7.43 2.85 43.02
C ILE A 102 7.41 1.48 43.67
N LEU A 103 6.22 0.88 43.78
CA LEU A 103 6.04 -0.51 44.21
C LEU A 103 5.45 -1.35 43.08
N VAL A 104 6.15 -2.42 42.72
CA VAL A 104 5.70 -3.44 41.78
C VAL A 104 5.13 -4.61 42.56
N ILE A 105 3.86 -4.95 42.34
CA ILE A 105 3.16 -6.04 43.01
C ILE A 105 3.18 -7.28 42.10
N LEU A 106 3.81 -8.35 42.56
CA LEU A 106 4.07 -9.60 41.85
C LEU A 106 3.53 -10.80 42.65
N PRO A 107 3.27 -11.96 42.04
CA PRO A 107 2.83 -13.14 42.78
C PRO A 107 3.97 -13.73 43.63
N TYR A 108 3.69 -14.09 44.88
CA TYR A 108 4.62 -14.83 45.74
C TYR A 108 4.71 -16.31 45.35
N SER A 109 3.56 -16.95 45.13
CA SER A 109 3.49 -18.34 44.65
C SER A 109 3.03 -18.34 43.20
N PHE A 110 3.81 -18.90 42.29
CA PHE A 110 3.58 -18.85 40.84
C PHE A 110 3.92 -20.19 40.17
N LYS A 111 3.50 -20.38 38.92
CA LYS A 111 3.67 -21.64 38.18
C LYS A 111 5.12 -21.80 37.75
N VAL A 112 5.67 -23.02 37.79
CA VAL A 112 7.09 -23.27 37.44
C VAL A 112 7.49 -22.70 36.06
N LYS A 113 6.59 -22.75 35.08
CA LYS A 113 6.82 -22.21 33.73
C LYS A 113 7.12 -20.69 33.72
N ASP A 114 6.64 -19.95 34.71
CA ASP A 114 6.78 -18.50 34.81
C ASP A 114 8.05 -18.07 35.57
N SER A 115 8.87 -19.04 36.02
CA SER A 115 10.11 -18.76 36.76
C SER A 115 11.09 -17.88 36.00
N ALA A 116 11.28 -18.13 34.70
CA ALA A 116 12.17 -17.34 33.87
C ALA A 116 11.66 -15.90 33.70
N ARG A 117 10.32 -15.74 33.57
CA ARG A 117 9.65 -14.46 33.44
C ARG A 117 9.84 -13.63 34.71
N LEU A 118 9.54 -14.20 35.87
CA LEU A 118 9.68 -13.49 37.15
C LEU A 118 11.14 -13.11 37.43
N GLY A 119 12.10 -13.99 37.11
CA GLY A 119 13.52 -13.68 37.23
C GLY A 119 13.97 -12.49 36.36
N ALA A 120 13.45 -12.38 35.13
CA ALA A 120 13.73 -11.24 34.27
C ALA A 120 13.15 -9.93 34.85
N ILE A 121 11.91 -9.96 35.35
CA ILE A 121 11.26 -8.79 35.97
C ILE A 121 12.04 -8.34 37.21
N GLN A 122 12.51 -9.28 38.03
CA GLN A 122 13.34 -8.99 39.21
C GLN A 122 14.61 -8.24 38.85
N GLU A 123 15.32 -8.66 37.81
CA GLU A 123 16.53 -7.97 37.34
C GLU A 123 16.21 -6.57 36.82
N ILE A 124 15.11 -6.40 36.08
CA ILE A 124 14.66 -5.09 35.57
C ILE A 124 14.38 -4.12 36.73
N ILE A 125 13.64 -4.56 37.76
CA ILE A 125 13.30 -3.73 38.93
C ILE A 125 14.58 -3.38 39.71
N LYS A 126 15.49 -4.33 39.89
CA LYS A 126 16.74 -4.13 40.63
C LYS A 126 17.66 -3.11 39.96
N GLN A 127 17.63 -3.03 38.62
CA GLN A 127 18.39 -2.06 37.84
C GLN A 127 17.76 -0.65 37.85
N ALA A 128 16.49 -0.52 38.23
CA ALA A 128 15.74 0.74 38.16
C ALA A 128 16.14 1.78 39.22
N GLY A 129 16.76 1.36 40.34
CA GLY A 129 17.27 2.23 41.39
C GLY A 129 16.58 2.05 42.75
N SER A 130 17.05 2.78 43.77
CA SER A 130 16.61 2.63 45.17
C SER A 130 15.20 3.13 45.46
N ASP A 131 14.53 3.77 44.50
CA ASP A 131 13.15 4.24 44.62
C ASP A 131 12.12 3.19 44.17
N PHE A 132 12.57 2.09 43.56
CA PHE A 132 11.75 0.96 43.14
C PHE A 132 11.82 -0.17 44.16
N GLY A 133 10.68 -0.73 44.53
CA GLY A 133 10.56 -1.89 45.39
C GLY A 133 9.61 -2.93 44.81
N ALA A 134 9.76 -4.20 45.23
CA ALA A 134 8.84 -5.27 44.85
C ALA A 134 8.07 -5.80 46.06
N ILE A 135 6.76 -6.00 45.91
CA ILE A 135 5.94 -6.75 46.85
C ILE A 135 5.53 -8.07 46.22
N TYR A 136 5.93 -9.18 46.81
CA TYR A 136 5.44 -10.51 46.46
C TYR A 136 4.20 -10.82 47.28
N LEU A 137 3.06 -10.87 46.63
CA LEU A 137 1.76 -11.05 47.26
C LEU A 137 1.33 -12.52 47.22
N GLY A 138 0.89 -13.04 48.37
CA GLY A 138 0.30 -14.37 48.48
C GLY A 138 -1.02 -14.50 47.73
N ASP A 139 -1.55 -15.73 47.67
CA ASP A 139 -2.72 -16.07 46.87
C ASP A 139 -3.99 -15.33 47.36
N LEU A 140 -4.51 -14.42 46.56
CA LEU A 140 -5.64 -13.60 47.00
C LEU A 140 -6.92 -14.41 47.18
N VAL A 141 -7.64 -14.14 48.27
CA VAL A 141 -8.98 -14.67 48.56
C VAL A 141 -9.88 -13.55 49.09
N GLY A 142 -11.16 -13.59 48.76
CA GLY A 142 -12.12 -12.57 49.14
C GLY A 142 -13.09 -12.19 48.02
N PRO A 143 -14.10 -11.37 48.32
CA PRO A 143 -15.06 -10.89 47.33
C PRO A 143 -14.37 -9.97 46.31
N ARG A 144 -14.96 -9.84 45.12
CA ARG A 144 -14.51 -8.95 44.02
C ARG A 144 -13.28 -9.40 43.24
N ILE A 145 -12.68 -10.52 43.60
CA ILE A 145 -11.55 -11.10 42.84
C ILE A 145 -12.08 -11.92 41.67
N ASN A 146 -11.43 -11.81 40.51
CA ASN A 146 -11.69 -12.68 39.38
C ASN A 146 -10.69 -13.86 39.30
N GLY A 147 -11.00 -14.88 38.52
CA GLY A 147 -10.15 -16.08 38.41
C GLY A 147 -8.79 -15.86 37.71
N ALA A 148 -8.54 -14.70 37.10
CA ALA A 148 -7.24 -14.36 36.52
C ALA A 148 -6.30 -13.74 37.57
N GLU A 149 -6.83 -13.03 38.56
CA GLU A 149 -6.06 -12.40 39.64
C GLU A 149 -5.60 -13.38 40.73
N SER A 150 -6.22 -14.56 40.82
CA SER A 150 -5.88 -15.58 41.81
C SER A 150 -6.26 -16.97 41.32
N ASP A 151 -5.27 -17.86 41.28
CA ASP A 151 -5.49 -19.27 40.93
C ASP A 151 -6.47 -19.95 41.92
N LEU A 152 -6.48 -19.54 43.20
CA LEU A 152 -7.43 -20.05 44.20
C LEU A 152 -8.87 -19.66 43.87
N VAL A 153 -9.08 -18.41 43.44
CA VAL A 153 -10.40 -17.92 43.03
C VAL A 153 -10.80 -18.52 41.69
N GLY A 154 -9.84 -18.75 40.78
CA GLY A 154 -10.04 -19.50 39.55
C GLY A 154 -10.55 -20.91 39.81
N ALA A 155 -9.91 -21.64 40.74
CA ALA A 155 -10.33 -22.97 41.16
C ALA A 155 -11.72 -22.98 41.81
N LEU A 156 -12.02 -22.01 42.69
CA LEU A 156 -13.36 -21.85 43.28
C LEU A 156 -14.44 -21.55 42.23
N THR A 157 -14.09 -20.74 41.22
CA THR A 157 -14.99 -20.44 40.09
C THR A 157 -15.26 -21.69 39.25
N GLU A 158 -14.24 -22.49 38.97
CA GLU A 158 -14.39 -23.77 38.26
C GLU A 158 -15.25 -24.75 39.05
N GLY A 159 -15.02 -24.88 40.36
CA GLY A 159 -15.81 -25.75 41.23
C GLY A 159 -17.28 -25.32 41.31
N LEU A 160 -17.56 -24.02 41.31
CA LEU A 160 -18.94 -23.49 41.28
C LEU A 160 -19.65 -23.74 39.95
N THR A 161 -18.94 -23.59 38.84
CA THR A 161 -19.54 -23.56 37.49
C THR A 161 -19.54 -24.91 36.79
N LYS A 162 -18.46 -25.68 36.90
CA LYS A 162 -18.23 -26.95 36.19
C LYS A 162 -18.28 -28.17 37.09
N LYS A 163 -18.35 -27.99 38.42
CA LYS A 163 -18.21 -29.07 39.41
C LYS A 163 -16.88 -29.83 39.30
N THR A 164 -15.86 -29.17 38.76
CA THR A 164 -14.49 -29.69 38.65
C THR A 164 -13.51 -28.82 39.42
N TRP A 165 -12.41 -29.42 39.89
CA TRP A 165 -11.38 -28.74 40.67
C TRP A 165 -9.98 -29.05 40.11
N PRO A 166 -9.19 -28.04 39.73
CA PRO A 166 -7.82 -28.26 39.25
C PRO A 166 -6.94 -28.86 40.35
N LEU A 167 -6.12 -29.84 40.00
CA LEU A 167 -5.15 -30.43 40.92
C LEU A 167 -4.11 -29.37 41.32
N LEU A 168 -4.29 -28.81 42.52
CA LEU A 168 -3.39 -27.82 43.11
C LEU A 168 -2.23 -28.55 43.79
N GLU A 169 -1.09 -28.69 43.11
CA GLU A 169 0.14 -29.23 43.71
C GLU A 169 0.99 -28.10 44.33
N GLY A 170 1.51 -28.33 45.54
CA GLY A 170 2.39 -27.39 46.26
C GLY A 170 1.69 -26.57 47.35
N SER A 171 2.39 -25.52 47.78
CA SER A 171 1.97 -24.66 48.89
C SER A 171 1.37 -23.34 48.39
N TYR A 172 0.28 -22.95 49.04
CA TYR A 172 -0.45 -21.70 48.82
C TYR A 172 -0.36 -20.85 50.07
N TYR A 173 -0.42 -19.53 49.89
CA TYR A 173 -0.25 -18.55 50.95
C TYR A 173 -1.41 -17.56 50.95
N PRO A 174 -2.63 -17.98 51.35
CA PRO A 174 -3.82 -17.19 51.09
C PRO A 174 -3.81 -15.85 51.81
N VAL A 175 -4.13 -14.76 51.12
CA VAL A 175 -4.22 -13.41 51.71
C VAL A 175 -5.61 -12.86 51.44
N ASN A 176 -6.28 -12.38 52.50
CA ASN A 176 -7.55 -11.69 52.33
C ASN A 176 -7.35 -10.39 51.53
N ILE A 177 -8.17 -10.16 50.50
CA ILE A 177 -8.07 -9.01 49.60
C ILE A 177 -7.98 -7.65 50.31
N PHE A 178 -8.76 -7.45 51.37
CA PHE A 178 -8.78 -6.20 52.12
C PHE A 178 -7.54 -6.06 53.00
N ALA A 179 -7.01 -7.18 53.50
CA ALA A 179 -5.73 -7.18 54.22
C ALA A 179 -4.56 -6.88 53.26
N ALA A 180 -4.57 -7.47 52.06
CA ALA A 180 -3.58 -7.19 51.02
C ALA A 180 -3.56 -5.69 50.66
N GLY A 181 -4.72 -5.10 50.34
CA GLY A 181 -4.80 -3.68 50.02
C GLY A 181 -4.33 -2.76 51.16
N ARG A 182 -4.64 -3.12 52.41
CA ARG A 182 -4.19 -2.40 53.62
C ARG A 182 -2.68 -2.45 53.80
N GLU A 183 -2.07 -3.63 53.68
CA GLU A 183 -0.62 -3.78 53.86
C GLU A 183 0.15 -3.14 52.70
N ILE A 184 -0.35 -3.23 51.45
CA ILE A 184 0.24 -2.50 50.31
C ILE A 184 0.18 -0.99 50.55
N ALA A 185 -0.97 -0.44 50.95
CA ALA A 185 -1.11 0.97 51.27
C ALA A 185 -0.15 1.40 52.40
N LYS A 186 -0.03 0.59 53.44
CA LYS A 186 0.91 0.83 54.55
C LYS A 186 2.37 0.81 54.07
N SER A 187 2.75 -0.14 53.21
CA SER A 187 4.08 -0.23 52.64
C SER A 187 4.43 0.95 51.74
N LEU A 188 3.44 1.61 51.10
CA LEU A 188 3.70 2.83 50.33
C LEU A 188 4.18 3.97 51.24
N PHE A 189 3.51 4.20 52.37
CA PHE A 189 3.75 5.39 53.22
C PHE A 189 4.74 5.17 54.37
N SER A 190 5.12 3.93 54.66
CA SER A 190 6.20 3.61 55.61
C SER A 190 7.55 3.47 54.89
N PHE A 191 8.59 2.99 55.59
CA PHE A 191 9.84 2.56 54.96
C PHE A 191 9.60 1.27 54.16
N GLY A 192 8.80 1.36 53.09
CA GLY A 192 8.49 0.25 52.17
C GLY A 192 9.76 -0.38 51.60
N PRO A 193 9.64 -1.49 50.84
CA PRO A 193 10.77 -2.26 50.33
C PRO A 193 11.49 -1.57 49.16
N TYR A 194 11.70 -0.26 49.22
CA TYR A 194 12.38 0.49 48.17
C TYR A 194 13.86 0.12 48.13
N GLY A 195 14.35 -0.29 46.96
CA GLY A 195 15.65 -0.90 46.74
C GLY A 195 15.73 -2.39 47.12
N ASP A 196 14.63 -3.00 47.56
CA ASP A 196 14.57 -4.39 47.99
C ASP A 196 13.20 -5.03 47.66
N SER A 197 12.83 -6.10 48.36
CA SER A 197 11.55 -6.77 48.21
C SER A 197 10.95 -7.24 49.53
N LEU A 198 9.63 -7.35 49.55
CA LEU A 198 8.83 -7.75 50.70
C LEU A 198 7.80 -8.79 50.27
N ALA A 199 7.64 -9.87 51.02
CA ALA A 199 6.50 -10.77 50.83
C ALA A 199 5.36 -10.39 51.78
N ILE A 200 4.14 -10.27 51.25
CA ILE A 200 2.90 -10.15 52.05
C ILE A 200 2.14 -11.45 51.82
N ILE A 201 2.16 -12.34 52.80
CA ILE A 201 1.68 -13.72 52.66
C ILE A 201 0.78 -14.14 53.82
N GLY A 202 -0.07 -15.13 53.58
CA GLY A 202 -0.78 -15.83 54.64
C GLY A 202 0.02 -16.99 55.22
N PRO A 203 -0.55 -17.72 56.20
CA PRO A 203 -0.02 -19.02 56.61
C PRO A 203 0.00 -19.99 55.43
N GLU A 204 1.02 -20.85 55.41
CA GLU A 204 1.18 -21.87 54.39
C GLU A 204 0.04 -22.90 54.46
N VAL A 205 -0.56 -23.20 53.31
CA VAL A 205 -1.62 -24.21 53.16
C VAL A 205 -1.31 -25.08 51.95
N GLY A 206 -1.23 -26.39 52.16
CA GLY A 206 -1.03 -27.34 51.06
C GLY A 206 -2.26 -27.42 50.16
N GLY A 207 -2.06 -27.56 48.85
CA GLY A 207 -3.16 -27.57 47.86
C GLY A 207 -4.24 -28.64 48.12
N THR A 208 -3.88 -29.79 48.70
CA THR A 208 -4.86 -30.81 49.14
C THR A 208 -5.79 -30.30 50.25
N HIS A 209 -5.26 -29.53 51.21
CA HIS A 209 -6.08 -28.94 52.28
C HIS A 209 -6.99 -27.83 51.74
N VAL A 210 -6.55 -27.10 50.72
CA VAL A 210 -7.41 -26.14 50.00
C VAL A 210 -8.55 -26.86 49.30
N PHE A 211 -8.27 -27.98 48.63
CA PHE A 211 -9.27 -28.81 47.96
C PHE A 211 -10.33 -29.36 48.93
N GLU A 212 -9.90 -29.92 50.06
CA GLU A 212 -10.81 -30.44 51.10
C GLU A 212 -11.77 -29.36 51.62
N ARG A 213 -11.24 -28.17 51.92
CA ARG A 213 -12.03 -27.01 52.37
C ARG A 213 -12.98 -26.52 51.27
N ALA A 214 -12.55 -26.52 50.02
CA ALA A 214 -13.40 -26.18 48.89
C ALA A 214 -14.55 -27.18 48.70
N GLY A 215 -14.28 -28.49 48.84
CA GLY A 215 -15.29 -29.53 48.78
C GLY A 215 -16.39 -29.36 49.84
N ALA A 216 -16.00 -28.98 51.06
CA ALA A 216 -16.95 -28.66 52.13
C ALA A 216 -17.88 -27.47 51.80
N LEU A 217 -17.39 -26.48 51.03
CA LEU A 217 -18.15 -25.29 50.64
C LEU A 217 -18.98 -25.46 49.35
N LEU A 218 -18.50 -26.27 48.39
CA LEU A 218 -19.03 -26.37 47.02
C LEU A 218 -19.84 -27.64 46.75
N GLY A 219 -19.80 -28.62 47.66
CA GLY A 219 -20.42 -29.94 47.52
C GLY A 219 -19.56 -30.89 46.69
N GLN A 220 -20.18 -31.88 46.04
CA GLN A 220 -19.46 -32.84 45.19
C GLN A 220 -18.76 -32.13 44.03
N ILE A 221 -17.42 -32.17 44.03
CA ILE A 221 -16.53 -31.65 43.00
C ILE A 221 -15.53 -32.74 42.60
N GLU A 222 -15.29 -32.91 41.31
CA GLU A 222 -14.37 -33.91 40.76
C GLU A 222 -13.00 -33.30 40.41
N PRO A 223 -11.88 -34.00 40.62
CA PRO A 223 -10.57 -33.50 40.21
C PRO A 223 -10.48 -33.40 38.68
N SER A 224 -10.00 -32.28 38.15
CA SER A 224 -9.69 -32.11 36.71
C SER A 224 -8.23 -32.46 36.41
N SER A 225 -7.95 -32.80 35.14
CA SER A 225 -6.63 -33.28 34.72
C SER A 225 -5.58 -32.16 34.67
N GLY A 226 -4.41 -32.43 35.24
CA GLY A 226 -3.22 -31.59 35.11
C GLY A 226 -2.84 -30.92 36.43
N ALA A 227 -1.85 -31.47 37.11
CA ALA A 227 -1.29 -30.85 38.30
C ALA A 227 -0.26 -29.79 37.91
N GLU A 228 -0.47 -28.55 38.32
CA GLU A 228 0.48 -27.47 38.09
C GLU A 228 1.38 -27.28 39.31
N LYS A 229 2.68 -27.60 39.14
CA LYS A 229 3.69 -27.36 40.18
C LYS A 229 3.96 -25.87 40.34
N ARG A 230 4.07 -25.43 41.60
CA ARG A 230 4.37 -24.03 41.96
C ARG A 230 5.79 -23.86 42.51
N ARG A 231 6.26 -22.61 42.45
CA ARG A 231 7.48 -22.12 43.13
C ARG A 231 7.15 -20.86 43.90
N GLU A 232 7.96 -20.59 44.91
CA GLU A 232 7.89 -19.38 45.73
C GLU A 232 8.93 -18.35 45.27
N ALA A 233 8.55 -17.08 45.38
CA ALA A 233 9.46 -15.97 45.18
C ALA A 233 10.40 -15.82 46.38
N VAL A 234 11.63 -15.38 46.12
CA VAL A 234 12.61 -15.10 47.17
C VAL A 234 12.43 -13.66 47.63
N ALA A 235 12.05 -13.48 48.89
CA ALA A 235 11.90 -12.16 49.53
C ALA A 235 12.61 -12.18 50.90
N PRO A 236 13.49 -11.20 51.19
CA PRO A 236 14.25 -11.15 52.44
C PRO A 236 13.38 -10.80 53.65
N GLN A 237 12.33 -10.01 53.45
CA GLN A 237 11.36 -9.65 54.49
C GLN A 237 10.01 -10.30 54.18
N LYS A 238 9.31 -10.77 55.22
CA LYS A 238 7.97 -11.38 55.09
C LYS A 238 7.03 -10.82 56.17
N ILE A 239 5.90 -10.27 55.75
CA ILE A 239 4.75 -9.99 56.60
C ILE A 239 3.79 -11.17 56.45
N VAL A 240 3.59 -11.91 57.54
CA VAL A 240 2.66 -13.03 57.58
C VAL A 240 1.36 -12.57 58.25
N GLY A 241 0.33 -12.34 57.43
CA GLY A 241 -1.00 -11.94 57.89
C GLY A 241 -1.81 -13.14 58.39
N GLN A 242 -2.67 -12.93 59.39
CA GLN A 242 -3.65 -13.94 59.78
C GLN A 242 -4.83 -13.94 58.78
N VAL A 243 -5.19 -15.12 58.29
CA VAL A 243 -6.37 -15.32 57.44
C VAL A 243 -7.18 -16.49 57.99
N ASN A 244 -8.48 -16.27 58.21
CA ASN A 244 -9.41 -17.39 58.34
C ASN A 244 -9.79 -17.85 56.94
N LEU A 245 -9.06 -18.85 56.43
CA LEU A 245 -9.22 -19.31 55.04
C LEU A 245 -10.64 -19.80 54.76
N GLU A 246 -11.27 -20.50 55.70
CA GLU A 246 -12.64 -21.02 55.51
C GLU A 246 -13.64 -19.87 55.32
N GLN A 247 -13.59 -18.88 56.20
CA GLN A 247 -14.44 -17.69 56.11
C GLN A 247 -14.16 -16.89 54.83
N ALA A 248 -12.89 -16.69 54.47
CA ALA A 248 -12.52 -15.96 53.26
C ALA A 248 -12.97 -16.67 51.98
N MET A 249 -12.83 -18.01 51.92
CA MET A 249 -13.33 -18.81 50.80
C MET A 249 -14.86 -18.78 50.73
N LYS A 250 -15.55 -18.84 51.87
CA LYS A 250 -17.02 -18.74 51.93
C LYS A 250 -17.51 -17.40 51.39
N GLU A 251 -16.94 -16.28 51.83
CA GLU A 251 -17.26 -14.93 51.33
C GLU A 251 -16.97 -14.80 49.84
N THR A 252 -15.85 -15.37 49.37
CA THR A 252 -15.50 -15.42 47.94
C THR A 252 -16.58 -16.16 47.15
N VAL A 253 -16.98 -17.34 47.62
CA VAL A 253 -17.99 -18.18 46.98
C VAL A 253 -19.36 -17.51 46.97
N GLU A 254 -19.76 -16.88 48.07
CA GLU A 254 -21.00 -16.11 48.16
C GLU A 254 -21.00 -14.95 47.17
N TRP A 255 -19.89 -14.22 47.05
CA TRP A 255 -19.75 -13.18 46.03
C TRP A 255 -19.78 -13.73 44.60
N LEU A 256 -19.07 -14.83 44.31
CA LEU A 256 -19.11 -15.47 42.99
C LEU A 256 -20.52 -15.96 42.59
N LYS A 257 -21.39 -16.23 43.57
CA LYS A 257 -22.82 -16.54 43.33
C LYS A 257 -23.66 -15.30 43.00
N THR A 258 -23.29 -14.11 43.47
CA THR A 258 -24.03 -12.86 43.23
C THR A 258 -23.61 -12.15 41.94
N VAL A 259 -22.40 -12.39 41.46
CA VAL A 259 -22.03 -12.03 40.08
C VAL A 259 -23.03 -12.72 39.16
N PRO A 260 -23.74 -12.00 38.27
CA PRO A 260 -24.72 -12.61 37.38
C PRO A 260 -24.07 -13.81 36.71
N GLN A 261 -24.46 -15.01 37.13
CA GLN A 261 -23.87 -16.22 36.58
C GLN A 261 -24.08 -16.09 35.08
N ARG A 262 -22.96 -16.00 34.36
CA ARG A 262 -22.84 -15.72 32.93
C ARG A 262 -23.43 -16.88 32.10
N LYS A 263 -24.65 -17.32 32.39
CA LYS A 263 -25.53 -18.02 31.44
C LYS A 263 -25.82 -17.15 30.22
N GLN A 264 -25.56 -15.84 30.29
CA GLN A 264 -25.57 -14.94 29.14
C GLN A 264 -24.21 -14.74 28.47
N LEU A 265 -23.08 -15.07 29.12
CA LEU A 265 -21.76 -14.93 28.50
C LEU A 265 -21.08 -16.25 28.14
N ILE A 266 -21.70 -17.40 28.41
CA ILE A 266 -21.46 -18.63 27.63
C ILE A 266 -22.36 -18.67 26.39
N LYS A 267 -23.50 -17.95 26.40
CA LYS A 267 -24.34 -17.80 25.21
C LYS A 267 -23.88 -16.65 24.34
N GLU A 268 -23.34 -15.57 24.90
CA GLU A 268 -22.58 -14.58 24.16
C GLU A 268 -21.15 -15.03 23.90
N GLU A 269 -20.44 -15.83 24.71
CA GLU A 269 -19.22 -16.46 24.17
C GLU A 269 -19.56 -17.56 23.18
N LYS A 270 -20.68 -18.28 23.20
CA LYS A 270 -21.02 -19.15 22.06
C LYS A 270 -21.49 -18.35 20.87
N LYS A 271 -22.21 -17.24 21.03
CA LYS A 271 -22.74 -16.44 19.92
C LYS A 271 -21.73 -15.44 19.40
N VAL A 272 -20.84 -14.90 20.22
CA VAL A 272 -19.65 -14.10 19.91
C VAL A 272 -18.43 -14.98 19.69
N ARG A 273 -18.39 -16.27 20.03
CA ARG A 273 -17.38 -17.23 19.50
C ARG A 273 -18.00 -18.15 18.45
N GLU A 274 -19.24 -17.91 18.02
CA GLU A 274 -19.82 -18.36 16.74
C GLU A 274 -19.89 -17.19 15.75
N GLU A 275 -20.00 -15.94 16.22
CA GLU A 275 -19.89 -14.69 15.44
C GLU A 275 -18.45 -14.10 15.45
N LEU A 276 -17.61 -14.39 16.48
CA LEU A 276 -16.12 -14.22 16.50
C LEU A 276 -15.37 -15.55 16.73
N LYS A 277 -16.00 -16.70 16.41
CA LYS A 277 -15.21 -17.61 15.59
C LYS A 277 -15.10 -16.81 14.30
N THR A 278 -13.91 -16.24 14.07
CA THR A 278 -13.39 -16.31 12.71
C THR A 278 -13.76 -17.71 12.25
N PRO A 279 -14.35 -17.87 11.04
CA PRO A 279 -14.51 -19.21 10.53
C PRO A 279 -13.15 -19.89 10.78
N VAL A 280 -13.10 -21.18 11.09
CA VAL A 280 -11.89 -21.89 10.66
C VAL A 280 -11.97 -21.86 9.15
N VAL A 281 -11.70 -20.66 8.61
CA VAL A 281 -11.14 -20.35 7.35
C VAL A 281 -9.95 -21.26 7.45
N SER A 282 -10.08 -22.45 6.86
CA SER A 282 -9.01 -23.45 6.93
C SER A 282 -7.72 -22.70 6.62
N LYS A 283 -6.55 -23.11 7.13
CA LYS A 283 -5.31 -22.46 6.66
C LYS A 283 -5.29 -22.34 5.13
N ARG A 284 -5.96 -23.27 4.41
CA ARG A 284 -6.29 -23.16 2.99
C ARG A 284 -7.27 -22.05 2.59
N LEU A 285 -8.34 -21.75 3.33
CA LEU A 285 -9.25 -20.64 3.05
C LEU A 285 -8.63 -19.27 3.41
N VAL A 286 -7.72 -19.17 4.39
CA VAL A 286 -7.05 -17.90 4.76
C VAL A 286 -6.00 -17.66 3.72
N LEU A 287 -5.25 -18.72 3.38
CA LEU A 287 -4.37 -18.73 2.24
C LEU A 287 -5.14 -18.43 0.94
N ARG A 288 -6.33 -18.98 0.70
CA ARG A 288 -7.15 -18.62 -0.49
C ARG A 288 -7.60 -17.16 -0.45
N PHE A 289 -8.01 -16.63 0.69
CA PHE A 289 -8.39 -15.22 0.83
C PHE A 289 -7.18 -14.31 0.64
N LEU A 290 -6.03 -14.64 1.23
CA LEU A 290 -4.77 -13.92 1.02
C LEU A 290 -4.28 -14.07 -0.42
N LEU A 291 -4.45 -15.23 -1.06
CA LEU A 291 -4.15 -15.44 -2.48
C LEU A 291 -5.11 -14.68 -3.39
N VAL A 292 -6.38 -14.55 -3.01
CA VAL A 292 -7.36 -13.73 -3.74
C VAL A 292 -7.04 -12.26 -3.54
N LEU A 293 -6.73 -11.81 -2.32
CA LEU A 293 -6.33 -10.44 -2.03
C LEU A 293 -5.02 -10.09 -2.74
N PHE A 294 -4.03 -10.99 -2.65
CA PHE A 294 -2.78 -10.89 -3.39
C PHE A 294 -3.02 -10.92 -4.89
N GLY A 295 -3.92 -11.76 -5.38
CA GLY A 295 -4.37 -11.82 -6.76
C GLY A 295 -4.99 -10.49 -7.21
N VAL A 296 -5.86 -9.89 -6.39
CA VAL A 296 -6.52 -8.60 -6.64
C VAL A 296 -5.51 -7.45 -6.64
N ILE A 297 -4.49 -7.51 -5.78
CA ILE A 297 -3.38 -6.54 -5.75
C ILE A 297 -2.44 -6.72 -6.94
N LEU A 298 -2.16 -7.96 -7.36
CA LEU A 298 -1.31 -8.27 -8.51
C LEU A 298 -2.00 -8.09 -9.86
N LEU A 299 -3.32 -8.23 -9.91
CA LEU A 299 -4.12 -8.16 -11.13
C LEU A 299 -3.85 -6.89 -11.98
N PRO A 300 -3.79 -5.67 -11.42
CA PRO A 300 -3.45 -4.50 -12.22
C PRO A 300 -2.04 -4.59 -12.82
N TYR A 301 -1.09 -5.25 -12.16
CA TYR A 301 0.26 -5.44 -12.68
C TYR A 301 0.29 -6.47 -13.80
N ILE A 302 -0.54 -7.52 -13.72
CA ILE A 302 -0.74 -8.47 -14.83
C ILE A 302 -1.28 -7.73 -16.04
N PHE A 303 -2.30 -6.89 -15.87
CA PHE A 303 -2.86 -6.08 -16.97
C PHE A 303 -1.88 -5.01 -17.49
N LEU A 304 -1.06 -4.41 -16.64
CA LEU A 304 0.04 -3.53 -17.04
C LEU A 304 1.06 -4.28 -17.91
N SER A 305 1.50 -5.45 -17.47
CA SER A 305 2.43 -6.29 -18.21
C SER A 305 1.84 -6.74 -19.54
N LEU A 306 0.57 -7.14 -19.56
CA LEU A 306 -0.15 -7.50 -20.77
C LEU A 306 -0.26 -6.32 -21.73
N SER A 307 -0.58 -5.12 -21.22
CA SER A 307 -0.63 -3.89 -22.02
C SER A 307 0.73 -3.55 -22.65
N ALA A 308 1.82 -3.69 -21.89
CA ALA A 308 3.17 -3.48 -22.41
C ALA A 308 3.55 -4.54 -23.45
N ALA A 309 3.24 -5.82 -23.21
CA ALA A 309 3.54 -6.92 -24.14
C ALA A 309 2.77 -6.78 -25.46
N THR A 310 1.48 -6.44 -25.39
CA THR A 310 0.64 -6.21 -26.57
C THR A 310 1.08 -4.97 -27.34
N LEU A 311 1.52 -3.90 -26.66
CA LEU A 311 2.10 -2.72 -27.31
C LEU A 311 3.37 -3.09 -28.11
N LEU A 312 4.25 -3.91 -27.54
CA LEU A 312 5.45 -4.39 -28.23
C LEU A 312 5.09 -5.27 -29.44
N ALA A 313 4.14 -6.18 -29.28
CA ALA A 313 3.65 -7.01 -30.38
C ALA A 313 3.03 -6.14 -31.49
N ALA A 314 2.21 -5.15 -31.14
CA ALA A 314 1.60 -4.22 -32.10
C ALA A 314 2.67 -3.47 -32.89
N SER A 315 3.69 -2.95 -32.21
CA SER A 315 4.84 -2.27 -32.85
C SER A 315 5.58 -3.19 -33.84
N GLN A 316 5.78 -4.47 -33.49
CA GLN A 316 6.39 -5.46 -34.38
C GLN A 316 5.50 -5.80 -35.58
N PHE A 317 4.19 -6.03 -35.38
CA PHE A 317 3.26 -6.30 -36.48
C PHE A 317 3.15 -5.11 -37.44
N MET A 318 3.17 -3.88 -36.90
CA MET A 318 3.16 -2.65 -37.68
C MET A 318 4.43 -2.54 -38.54
N GLY A 319 5.61 -2.82 -37.98
CA GLY A 319 6.88 -2.83 -38.73
C GLY A 319 6.91 -3.88 -39.85
N ASN A 320 6.12 -4.95 -39.73
CA ASN A 320 5.97 -5.99 -40.75
C ASN A 320 4.81 -5.74 -41.74
N GLY A 321 4.18 -4.56 -41.70
CA GLY A 321 3.05 -4.20 -42.58
C GLY A 321 1.72 -4.93 -42.27
N LYS A 322 1.62 -5.65 -41.14
CA LYS A 322 0.40 -6.38 -40.73
C LYS A 322 -0.52 -5.48 -39.91
N PHE A 323 -1.10 -4.47 -40.55
CA PHE A 323 -1.84 -3.39 -39.87
C PHE A 323 -3.10 -3.84 -39.13
N GLU A 324 -3.84 -4.82 -39.64
CA GLU A 324 -5.02 -5.35 -38.93
C GLU A 324 -4.64 -6.04 -37.62
N ALA A 325 -3.64 -6.92 -37.66
CA ALA A 325 -3.10 -7.57 -36.48
C ALA A 325 -2.60 -6.54 -35.45
N ALA A 326 -1.83 -5.55 -35.92
CA ALA A 326 -1.36 -4.45 -35.08
C ALA A 326 -2.52 -3.71 -34.40
N GLY A 327 -3.59 -3.41 -35.14
CA GLY A 327 -4.81 -2.78 -34.62
C GLY A 327 -5.47 -3.58 -33.49
N TYR A 328 -5.60 -4.91 -33.65
CA TYR A 328 -6.11 -5.78 -32.57
C TYR A 328 -5.23 -5.74 -31.31
N PHE A 329 -3.91 -5.78 -31.46
CA PHE A 329 -2.99 -5.70 -30.34
C PHE A 329 -3.00 -4.34 -29.63
N PHE A 330 -3.06 -3.23 -30.38
CA PHE A 330 -3.25 -1.89 -29.79
C PHE A 330 -4.58 -1.80 -29.02
N GLY A 331 -5.67 -2.33 -29.57
CA GLY A 331 -6.97 -2.40 -28.91
C GLY A 331 -6.90 -3.20 -27.60
N ALA A 332 -6.35 -4.40 -27.63
CA ALA A 332 -6.17 -5.24 -26.45
C ALA A 332 -5.27 -4.59 -25.39
N GLY A 333 -4.18 -3.93 -25.82
CA GLY A 333 -3.27 -3.20 -24.94
C GLY A 333 -3.92 -2.00 -24.28
N ARG A 334 -4.76 -1.26 -25.02
CA ARG A 334 -5.56 -0.15 -24.48
C ARG A 334 -6.54 -0.63 -23.42
N VAL A 335 -7.34 -1.66 -23.71
CA VAL A 335 -8.31 -2.22 -22.74
C VAL A 335 -7.59 -2.71 -21.48
N SER A 336 -6.45 -3.39 -21.64
CA SER A 336 -5.65 -3.85 -20.51
C SER A 336 -5.12 -2.68 -19.66
N ALA A 337 -4.60 -1.63 -20.28
CA ALA A 337 -4.16 -0.43 -19.58
C ALA A 337 -5.32 0.28 -18.88
N ASP A 338 -6.50 0.32 -19.50
CA ASP A 338 -7.71 0.90 -18.92
C ASP A 338 -8.16 0.17 -17.65
N ILE A 339 -8.19 -1.17 -17.69
CA ILE A 339 -8.49 -2.00 -16.51
C ILE A 339 -7.46 -1.75 -15.40
N ALA A 340 -6.17 -1.76 -15.74
CA ALA A 340 -5.11 -1.50 -14.77
C ALA A 340 -5.22 -0.09 -14.17
N PHE A 341 -5.46 0.94 -14.99
CA PHE A 341 -5.63 2.31 -14.53
C PHE A 341 -6.83 2.44 -13.58
N GLY A 342 -7.97 1.83 -13.93
CA GLY A 342 -9.15 1.82 -13.07
C GLY A 342 -8.87 1.19 -11.70
N GLN A 343 -8.28 0.00 -11.69
CA GLN A 343 -7.91 -0.71 -10.46
C GLN A 343 -6.89 0.06 -9.61
N ILE A 344 -5.80 0.52 -10.22
CA ILE A 344 -4.76 1.29 -9.51
C ILE A 344 -5.30 2.62 -9.00
N SER A 345 -6.19 3.28 -9.75
CA SER A 345 -6.82 4.53 -9.32
C SER A 345 -7.69 4.31 -8.07
N LEU A 346 -8.43 3.20 -8.00
CA LEU A 346 -9.16 2.81 -6.79
C LEU A 346 -8.21 2.57 -5.61
N TYR A 347 -7.13 1.82 -5.82
CA TYR A 347 -6.15 1.50 -4.77
C TYR A 347 -5.35 2.73 -4.32
N SER A 348 -5.14 3.70 -5.22
CA SER A 348 -4.42 4.94 -4.91
C SER A 348 -5.12 5.84 -3.90
N LYS A 349 -6.42 5.60 -3.63
CA LYS A 349 -7.20 6.30 -2.59
C LYS A 349 -6.96 5.76 -1.17
N ILE A 350 -6.27 4.61 -1.04
CA ILE A 350 -5.99 4.00 0.26
C ILE A 350 -4.86 4.79 0.96
N PRO A 351 -5.06 5.28 2.20
CA PRO A 351 -4.03 5.98 2.96
C PRO A 351 -2.74 5.15 3.09
N LEU A 352 -1.57 5.80 3.04
CA LEU A 352 -0.20 5.21 3.08
C LEU A 352 0.17 4.34 1.86
N ALA A 353 -0.73 3.47 1.36
CA ALA A 353 -0.47 2.63 0.18
C ALA A 353 -0.53 3.40 -1.15
N GLY A 354 -1.34 4.47 -1.20
CA GLY A 354 -1.57 5.24 -2.43
C GLY A 354 -0.33 5.90 -3.00
N GLN A 355 0.63 6.33 -2.17
CA GLN A 355 1.88 6.95 -2.62
C GLN A 355 2.77 5.97 -3.41
N ALA A 356 2.84 4.71 -2.98
CA ALA A 356 3.61 3.67 -3.67
C ALA A 356 3.04 3.31 -5.05
N LEU A 357 1.75 3.61 -5.29
CA LEU A 357 1.05 3.27 -6.52
C LEU A 357 1.04 4.37 -7.58
N VAL A 358 1.49 5.58 -7.24
CA VAL A 358 1.50 6.74 -8.17
C VAL A 358 2.30 6.43 -9.44
N GLY A 359 3.47 5.79 -9.33
CA GLY A 359 4.28 5.40 -10.49
C GLY A 359 3.55 4.43 -11.42
N SER A 360 2.89 3.42 -10.86
CA SER A 360 2.11 2.43 -11.61
C SER A 360 0.88 3.04 -12.28
N LYS A 361 0.23 4.00 -11.60
CA LYS A 361 -0.89 4.77 -12.15
C LYS A 361 -0.45 5.57 -13.38
N ASN A 362 0.64 6.32 -13.26
CA ASN A 362 1.18 7.10 -14.37
C ASN A 362 1.59 6.19 -15.54
N LEU A 363 2.21 5.04 -15.26
CA LEU A 363 2.55 4.06 -16.29
C LEU A 363 1.30 3.53 -17.01
N SER A 364 0.24 3.17 -16.27
CA SER A 364 -1.01 2.70 -16.88
C SER A 364 -1.65 3.77 -17.77
N ALA A 365 -1.60 5.05 -17.36
CA ALA A 365 -2.09 6.15 -18.18
C ALA A 365 -1.25 6.35 -19.45
N LEU A 366 0.08 6.26 -19.35
CA LEU A 366 0.99 6.35 -20.49
C LEU A 366 0.78 5.18 -21.48
N LEU A 367 0.68 3.95 -20.98
CA LEU A 367 0.41 2.78 -21.82
C LEU A 367 -0.97 2.87 -22.49
N LYS A 368 -1.98 3.38 -21.80
CA LYS A 368 -3.30 3.64 -22.38
C LYS A 368 -3.20 4.64 -23.53
N LYS A 369 -2.55 5.79 -23.30
CA LYS A 369 -2.35 6.83 -24.32
C LYS A 369 -1.55 6.30 -25.51
N GLY A 370 -0.45 5.59 -25.26
CA GLY A 370 0.39 5.00 -26.31
C GLY A 370 -0.36 3.98 -27.17
N ASN A 371 -1.14 3.08 -26.56
CA ASN A 371 -1.95 2.12 -27.30
C ASN A 371 -3.10 2.80 -28.08
N ALA A 372 -3.75 3.82 -27.50
CA ALA A 372 -4.79 4.57 -28.20
C ALA A 372 -4.23 5.33 -29.42
N LEU A 373 -3.08 5.97 -29.26
CA LEU A 373 -2.37 6.66 -30.34
C LEU A 373 -1.95 5.70 -31.46
N GLY A 374 -1.42 4.53 -31.09
CA GLY A 374 -1.08 3.48 -32.06
C GLY A 374 -2.31 2.99 -32.84
N GLY A 375 -3.45 2.83 -32.15
CA GLY A 375 -4.74 2.51 -32.79
C GLY A 375 -5.19 3.56 -33.81
N LYS A 376 -5.16 4.85 -33.43
CA LYS A 376 -5.45 5.97 -34.37
C LYS A 376 -4.47 5.98 -35.55
N GLY A 377 -3.20 5.68 -35.30
CA GLY A 377 -2.20 5.56 -36.38
C GLY A 377 -2.55 4.48 -37.40
N ILE A 378 -3.09 3.34 -36.96
CA ILE A 378 -3.60 2.30 -37.86
C ILE A 378 -4.83 2.77 -38.63
N THR A 379 -5.75 3.51 -38.00
CA THR A 379 -6.90 4.12 -38.69
C THR A 379 -6.44 5.07 -39.79
N ALA A 380 -5.54 6.02 -39.48
CA ALA A 380 -4.99 6.95 -40.46
C ALA A 380 -4.28 6.24 -41.63
N ILE A 381 -3.55 5.14 -41.37
CA ILE A 381 -2.95 4.32 -42.44
C ILE A 381 -4.03 3.68 -43.32
N LYS A 382 -5.11 3.15 -42.73
CA LYS A 382 -6.22 2.55 -43.49
C LYS A 382 -6.94 3.60 -44.33
N GLU A 383 -7.22 4.75 -43.76
CA GLU A 383 -7.85 5.86 -44.48
C GLU A 383 -6.96 6.41 -45.59
N GLY A 384 -5.65 6.56 -45.35
CA GLY A 384 -4.69 6.93 -46.38
C GLY A 384 -4.61 5.90 -47.51
N SER A 385 -4.60 4.60 -47.16
CA SER A 385 -4.66 3.51 -48.14
C SER A 385 -5.96 3.52 -48.93
N LEU A 386 -7.10 3.81 -48.28
CA LEU A 386 -8.39 3.93 -48.93
C LEU A 386 -8.38 5.12 -49.90
N LEU A 387 -7.93 6.29 -49.46
CA LEU A 387 -7.81 7.48 -50.29
C LEU A 387 -6.95 7.19 -51.53
N PHE A 388 -5.78 6.58 -51.35
CA PHE A 388 -4.91 6.18 -52.46
C PHE A 388 -5.58 5.18 -53.41
N SER A 389 -6.29 4.18 -52.87
CA SER A 389 -7.03 3.22 -53.71
C SER A 389 -8.14 3.86 -54.53
N LYS A 390 -8.77 4.92 -54.00
CA LYS A 390 -9.82 5.68 -54.69
C LYS A 390 -9.26 6.54 -55.83
N VAL A 391 -8.04 7.08 -55.68
CA VAL A 391 -7.35 7.80 -56.77
C VAL A 391 -7.07 6.88 -57.96
N LEU A 392 -6.65 5.65 -57.70
CA LEU A 392 -6.30 4.66 -58.72
C LEU A 392 -7.52 3.88 -59.26
N GLY A 393 -8.66 3.98 -58.58
CA GLY A 393 -9.88 3.25 -58.92
C GLY A 393 -10.87 4.08 -59.74
N GLU A 394 -11.96 3.43 -60.13
CA GLU A 394 -13.04 4.06 -60.91
C GLU A 394 -14.19 4.60 -60.05
N ASP A 395 -14.19 4.29 -58.75
CA ASP A 395 -15.27 4.68 -57.85
C ASP A 395 -15.42 6.21 -57.78
N VAL A 396 -16.67 6.68 -57.68
CA VAL A 396 -16.97 8.09 -57.39
C VAL A 396 -16.81 8.32 -55.88
N TYR A 397 -16.04 9.33 -55.52
CA TYR A 397 -15.84 9.75 -54.13
C TYR A 397 -15.64 11.27 -54.08
N ASP A 398 -15.68 11.84 -52.87
CA ASP A 398 -15.33 13.24 -52.62
C ASP A 398 -13.88 13.31 -52.10
N PRO A 399 -12.91 13.74 -52.92
CA PRO A 399 -11.52 13.79 -52.52
C PRO A 399 -11.25 14.85 -51.45
N ARG A 400 -12.02 15.96 -51.44
CA ARG A 400 -11.85 17.04 -50.46
C ARG A 400 -12.30 16.57 -49.09
N ALA A 401 -13.47 15.93 -49.02
CA ALA A 401 -13.99 15.43 -47.75
C ALA A 401 -13.05 14.37 -47.14
N LEU A 402 -12.61 13.38 -47.92
CA LEU A 402 -11.72 12.33 -47.42
C LEU A 402 -10.34 12.87 -47.03
N SER A 403 -9.73 13.74 -47.83
CA SER A 403 -8.41 14.28 -47.52
C SER A 403 -8.46 15.22 -46.31
N GLN A 404 -9.51 16.04 -46.16
CA GLN A 404 -9.68 16.91 -45.00
C GLN A 404 -9.86 16.10 -43.70
N ASN A 405 -10.70 15.06 -43.72
CA ASN A 405 -10.88 14.19 -42.56
C ASN A 405 -9.55 13.54 -42.15
N LEU A 406 -8.83 12.98 -43.12
CA LEU A 406 -7.51 12.39 -42.86
C LEU A 406 -6.49 13.43 -42.37
N ALA A 407 -6.50 14.65 -42.91
CA ALA A 407 -5.62 15.73 -42.45
C ALA A 407 -5.91 16.12 -40.99
N LEU A 408 -7.18 16.14 -40.58
CA LEU A 408 -7.58 16.39 -39.20
C LEU A 408 -7.12 15.26 -38.27
N GLU A 409 -7.29 14.00 -38.67
CA GLU A 409 -6.84 12.86 -37.85
C GLU A 409 -5.30 12.81 -37.75
N LEU A 410 -4.59 13.13 -38.83
CA LEU A 410 -3.13 13.27 -38.82
C LEU A 410 -2.66 14.44 -37.94
N ASP A 411 -3.40 15.56 -37.90
CA ASP A 411 -3.10 16.67 -36.99
C ASP A 411 -3.30 16.25 -35.53
N GLU A 412 -4.42 15.61 -35.21
CA GLU A 412 -4.69 15.10 -33.87
C GLU A 412 -3.60 14.11 -33.42
N LEU A 413 -3.22 13.17 -34.28
CA LEU A 413 -2.11 12.24 -34.04
C LEU A 413 -0.79 12.98 -33.79
N TYR A 414 -0.51 14.02 -34.57
CA TYR A 414 0.68 14.85 -34.38
C TYR A 414 0.62 15.61 -33.05
N GLN A 415 -0.51 16.17 -32.63
CA GLN A 415 -0.59 16.85 -31.33
C GLN A 415 -0.46 15.85 -30.16
N GLU A 416 -1.24 14.76 -30.18
CA GLU A 416 -1.26 13.76 -29.11
C GLU A 416 0.08 13.05 -28.91
N SER A 417 0.78 12.72 -30.00
CA SER A 417 2.12 12.14 -29.90
C SER A 417 3.14 13.10 -29.27
N GLY A 418 2.90 14.41 -29.36
CA GLY A 418 3.76 15.45 -28.79
C GLY A 418 3.56 15.53 -27.29
N PHE A 419 2.30 15.58 -26.86
CA PHE A 419 1.94 15.49 -25.44
C PHE A 419 2.47 14.20 -24.80
N LEU A 420 2.35 13.06 -25.48
CA LEU A 420 2.88 11.79 -24.99
C LEU A 420 4.39 11.84 -24.81
N LEU A 421 5.13 12.42 -25.77
CA LEU A 421 6.58 12.57 -25.68
C LEU A 421 6.95 13.45 -24.48
N THR A 422 6.30 14.61 -24.33
CA THR A 422 6.53 15.53 -23.19
C THR A 422 6.21 14.87 -21.85
N GLU A 423 5.16 14.07 -21.76
CA GLU A 423 4.77 13.37 -20.53
C GLU A 423 5.77 12.25 -20.16
N VAL A 424 6.32 11.56 -21.16
CA VAL A 424 7.40 10.57 -20.96
C VAL A 424 8.72 11.25 -20.59
N GLU A 425 9.01 12.42 -21.16
CA GLU A 425 10.21 13.19 -20.88
C GLU A 425 10.19 13.83 -19.49
N GLY A 426 9.06 14.42 -19.10
CA GLY A 426 8.82 15.06 -17.80
C GLY A 426 8.60 14.10 -16.64
N GLY A 427 8.31 12.82 -16.90
CA GLY A 427 8.26 11.78 -15.88
C GLY A 427 9.65 11.47 -15.33
N GLY A 428 9.94 11.83 -14.08
CA GLY A 428 11.18 11.42 -13.40
C GLY A 428 11.16 9.96 -12.93
N GLY A 429 12.32 9.32 -12.85
CA GLY A 429 12.51 8.02 -12.16
C GLY A 429 12.76 6.80 -13.06
N ILE A 430 12.79 5.62 -12.42
CA ILE A 430 13.17 4.33 -13.02
C ILE A 430 12.26 3.95 -14.21
N LEU A 431 10.97 4.29 -14.15
CA LEU A 431 9.99 3.95 -15.19
C LEU A 431 10.17 4.74 -16.48
N ALA A 432 10.47 6.03 -16.39
CA ALA A 432 10.72 6.85 -17.59
C ALA A 432 12.00 6.41 -18.30
N ASN A 433 13.05 6.07 -17.55
CA ASN A 433 14.27 5.51 -18.11
C ASN A 433 14.02 4.14 -18.76
N PHE A 434 13.18 3.30 -18.15
CA PHE A 434 12.76 2.03 -18.74
C PHE A 434 12.06 2.26 -20.09
N ILE A 435 11.06 3.15 -20.17
CA ILE A 435 10.35 3.47 -21.42
C ILE A 435 11.31 4.02 -22.47
N LYS A 436 12.15 5.00 -22.11
CA LYS A 436 13.14 5.63 -23.01
C LYS A 436 14.13 4.62 -23.59
N SER A 437 14.46 3.56 -22.85
CA SER A 437 15.37 2.50 -23.30
C SER A 437 14.75 1.55 -24.35
N ARG A 438 13.41 1.54 -24.50
CA ARG A 438 12.72 0.59 -25.38
C ARG A 438 12.66 1.10 -26.82
N PRO A 439 12.68 0.18 -27.82
CA PRO A 439 12.75 0.55 -29.23
C PRO A 439 11.56 1.40 -29.69
N PHE A 440 10.36 1.17 -29.14
CA PHE A 440 9.17 1.93 -29.51
C PHE A 440 9.27 3.43 -29.20
N TYR A 441 10.01 3.83 -28.15
CA TYR A 441 10.18 5.24 -27.82
C TYR A 441 10.93 5.99 -28.92
N LYS A 442 11.97 5.36 -29.48
CA LYS A 442 12.78 5.94 -30.55
C LYS A 442 12.01 6.10 -31.86
N ILE A 443 10.96 5.31 -32.06
CA ILE A 443 10.10 5.38 -33.25
C ILE A 443 9.21 6.62 -33.22
N ILE A 444 8.84 7.13 -32.03
CA ILE A 444 7.88 8.23 -31.90
C ILE A 444 8.39 9.52 -32.58
N PRO A 445 9.62 10.01 -32.33
CA PRO A 445 10.14 11.20 -33.01
C PRO A 445 10.18 11.06 -34.55
N GLU A 446 10.68 9.92 -35.05
CA GLU A 446 10.74 9.65 -36.49
C GLU A 446 9.34 9.58 -37.11
N ALA A 447 8.40 8.93 -36.43
CA ALA A 447 7.01 8.86 -36.85
C ALA A 447 6.36 10.25 -36.88
N ARG A 448 6.68 11.14 -35.92
CA ARG A 448 6.17 12.53 -35.91
C ARG A 448 6.63 13.34 -37.10
N GLU A 449 7.89 13.20 -37.49
CA GLU A 449 8.42 13.88 -38.69
C GLU A 449 7.69 13.41 -39.95
N LYS A 450 7.51 12.09 -40.09
CA LYS A 450 6.74 11.50 -41.19
C LYS A 450 5.27 11.94 -41.15
N LEU A 451 4.63 11.97 -39.98
CA LEU A 451 3.25 12.44 -39.82
C LEU A 451 3.08 13.90 -40.27
N LEU A 452 4.04 14.77 -39.95
CA LEU A 452 4.01 16.17 -40.38
C LEU A 452 4.11 16.30 -41.90
N LEU A 453 4.99 15.53 -42.54
CA LEU A 453 5.11 15.49 -43.99
C LEU A 453 3.84 14.93 -44.64
N THR A 454 3.34 13.80 -44.16
CA THR A 454 2.10 13.19 -44.66
C THR A 454 0.93 14.14 -44.51
N LYS A 455 0.78 14.82 -43.36
CA LYS A 455 -0.27 15.83 -43.15
C LYS A 455 -0.22 16.94 -44.20
N ARG A 456 0.97 17.46 -44.52
CA ARG A 456 1.13 18.50 -45.55
C ARG A 456 0.70 17.99 -46.92
N ILE A 457 1.16 16.79 -47.30
CA ILE A 457 0.79 16.16 -48.58
C ILE A 457 -0.72 15.92 -48.66
N ILE A 458 -1.34 15.41 -47.59
CA ILE A 458 -2.78 15.16 -47.53
C ILE A 458 -3.58 16.48 -47.55
N GLY A 459 -3.06 17.55 -46.95
CA GLY A 459 -3.67 18.88 -47.02
C GLY A 459 -3.72 19.43 -48.44
N GLU A 460 -2.66 19.24 -49.21
CA GLU A 460 -2.56 19.66 -50.62
C GLU A 460 -3.13 18.62 -51.60
N PHE A 461 -3.65 17.51 -51.09
CA PHE A 461 -4.09 16.38 -51.90
C PHE A 461 -5.11 16.73 -52.99
N PRO A 462 -6.14 17.58 -52.74
CA PRO A 462 -7.07 17.96 -53.81
C PRO A 462 -6.38 18.69 -54.97
N ALA A 463 -5.41 19.55 -54.69
CA ALA A 463 -4.63 20.22 -55.73
C ALA A 463 -3.73 19.23 -56.47
N LEU A 464 -3.06 18.34 -55.73
CA LEU A 464 -2.17 17.31 -56.28
C LEU A 464 -2.89 16.26 -57.15
N THR A 465 -4.19 16.08 -56.96
CA THR A 465 -5.00 15.08 -57.69
C THR A 465 -5.97 15.72 -58.68
N GLY A 466 -5.74 16.98 -59.05
CA GLY A 466 -6.47 17.65 -60.12
C GLY A 466 -7.94 17.94 -59.81
N VAL A 467 -8.32 18.10 -58.53
CA VAL A 467 -9.71 18.43 -58.13
C VAL A 467 -10.11 19.84 -58.54
N GLU A 468 -9.16 20.79 -58.54
CA GLU A 468 -9.44 22.18 -58.93
C GLU A 468 -9.33 22.38 -60.44
N LYS A 469 -8.34 21.74 -61.06
CA LYS A 469 -8.10 21.73 -62.50
C LYS A 469 -7.39 20.43 -62.90
N PRO A 470 -7.65 19.90 -64.11
CA PRO A 470 -6.86 18.80 -64.65
C PRO A 470 -5.36 19.13 -64.58
N THR A 471 -4.57 18.19 -64.07
CA THR A 471 -3.14 18.40 -63.81
C THR A 471 -2.35 17.20 -64.28
N THR A 472 -1.32 17.42 -65.09
CA THR A 472 -0.39 16.38 -65.55
C THR A 472 0.96 16.58 -64.90
N TYR A 473 1.54 15.51 -64.36
CA TYR A 473 2.87 15.50 -63.78
C TYR A 473 3.86 14.78 -64.69
N LEU A 474 4.98 15.44 -64.96
CA LEU A 474 6.19 14.82 -65.53
C LEU A 474 6.98 14.14 -64.42
N ILE A 475 7.11 12.81 -64.52
CA ILE A 475 7.88 11.98 -63.60
C ILE A 475 9.12 11.48 -64.35
N LEU A 476 10.31 11.81 -63.85
CA LEU A 476 11.58 11.46 -64.50
C LEU A 476 12.21 10.24 -63.82
N PHE A 477 12.46 9.17 -64.58
CA PHE A 477 13.15 7.98 -64.07
C PHE A 477 14.65 8.09 -64.33
N GLN A 478 15.42 8.26 -63.25
CA GLN A 478 16.84 8.52 -63.30
C GLN A 478 17.68 7.26 -63.01
N ASN A 479 18.69 7.01 -63.84
CA ASN A 479 19.71 5.98 -63.64
C ASN A 479 20.87 6.54 -62.79
N ASN A 480 20.93 6.14 -61.53
CA ASN A 480 21.97 6.60 -60.60
C ASN A 480 23.38 6.04 -60.89
N MET A 481 23.53 5.09 -61.82
CA MET A 481 24.83 4.63 -62.30
C MET A 481 25.48 5.59 -63.29
N GLU A 482 24.70 6.51 -63.85
CA GLU A 482 25.17 7.56 -64.77
C GLU A 482 24.85 8.91 -64.15
N LEU A 483 25.69 9.35 -63.22
CA LEU A 483 25.37 10.48 -62.36
C LEU A 483 25.13 11.78 -63.14
N ARG A 484 24.09 12.47 -62.71
CA ARG A 484 23.76 13.86 -63.00
C ARG A 484 23.46 14.58 -61.68
N PRO A 485 23.55 15.91 -61.61
CA PRO A 485 23.38 16.64 -60.36
C PRO A 485 22.09 16.34 -59.58
N THR A 486 20.98 16.01 -60.25
CA THR A 486 19.71 15.69 -59.55
C THR A 486 19.51 14.21 -59.19
N GLY A 487 20.48 13.32 -59.48
CA GLY A 487 20.42 11.92 -59.07
C GLY A 487 20.90 10.92 -60.13
N GLY A 488 20.82 11.24 -61.41
CA GLY A 488 21.22 10.33 -62.49
C GLY A 488 20.73 10.73 -63.87
N PHE A 489 21.13 9.97 -64.88
CA PHE A 489 20.72 10.13 -66.27
C PHE A 489 19.22 9.83 -66.43
N ILE A 490 18.47 10.69 -67.12
CA ILE A 490 17.03 10.47 -67.33
C ILE A 490 16.87 9.51 -68.52
N GLY A 491 16.59 8.23 -68.25
CA GLY A 491 16.43 7.21 -69.30
C GLY A 491 15.00 7.04 -69.79
N SER A 492 14.02 7.37 -68.95
CA SER A 492 12.60 7.34 -69.31
C SER A 492 11.83 8.35 -68.47
N PHE A 493 10.60 8.65 -68.90
CA PHE A 493 9.71 9.53 -68.17
C PHE A 493 8.28 8.98 -68.19
N ALA A 494 7.46 9.44 -67.25
CA ALA A 494 6.02 9.22 -67.26
C ALA A 494 5.26 10.53 -67.20
N LEU A 495 4.11 10.55 -67.88
CA LEU A 495 3.11 11.60 -67.77
C LEU A 495 1.91 11.01 -67.04
N ALA A 496 1.69 11.50 -65.82
CA ALA A 496 0.58 11.09 -64.96
C ALA A 496 -0.46 12.21 -64.91
N SER A 497 -1.59 12.01 -65.57
CA SER A 497 -2.69 12.98 -65.60
C SER A 497 -3.72 12.67 -64.54
N PHE A 498 -4.12 13.70 -63.80
CA PHE A 498 -5.14 13.64 -62.77
C PHE A 498 -6.28 14.61 -63.07
N ASP A 499 -7.51 14.17 -62.82
CA ASP A 499 -8.71 15.00 -62.95
C ASP A 499 -9.77 14.58 -61.91
N GLY A 500 -10.34 15.57 -61.24
CA GLY A 500 -11.40 15.36 -60.24
C GLY A 500 -11.00 14.46 -59.08
N GLY A 501 -9.70 14.37 -58.76
CA GLY A 501 -9.18 13.51 -57.70
C GLY A 501 -8.64 12.16 -58.18
N ARG A 502 -8.76 11.81 -59.46
CA ARG A 502 -8.43 10.47 -59.98
C ARG A 502 -7.28 10.51 -60.97
N LEU A 503 -6.50 9.43 -61.01
CA LEU A 503 -5.54 9.20 -62.08
C LEU A 503 -6.30 8.80 -63.35
N THR A 504 -6.31 9.67 -64.36
CA THR A 504 -7.04 9.44 -65.63
C THR A 504 -6.15 8.84 -66.71
N ASN A 505 -4.86 9.11 -66.67
CA ASN A 505 -3.90 8.58 -67.64
C ASN A 505 -2.52 8.42 -67.00
N LEU A 506 -1.82 7.35 -67.38
CA LEU A 506 -0.42 7.15 -67.04
C LEU A 506 0.28 6.61 -68.28
N GLN A 507 1.05 7.47 -68.94
CA GLN A 507 1.86 7.10 -70.09
C GLN A 507 3.33 7.04 -69.69
N VAL A 508 4.01 5.95 -70.00
CA VAL A 508 5.44 5.79 -69.78
C VAL A 508 6.13 5.71 -71.14
N SER A 509 7.17 6.52 -71.33
CA SER A 509 7.93 6.61 -72.57
C SER A 509 9.42 6.57 -72.30
N ASP A 510 10.17 5.97 -73.23
CA ASP A 510 11.62 6.09 -73.27
C ASP A 510 12.02 7.53 -73.65
N VAL A 511 13.08 8.06 -73.05
CA VAL A 511 13.49 9.46 -73.26
C VAL A 511 13.84 9.75 -74.71
N TYR A 512 14.41 8.77 -75.44
CA TYR A 512 14.81 8.95 -76.84
C TYR A 512 13.61 9.14 -77.77
N ALA A 513 12.43 8.68 -77.37
CA ALA A 513 11.20 8.91 -78.11
C ALA A 513 10.80 10.40 -78.11
N ALA A 514 11.13 11.14 -77.04
CA ALA A 514 10.92 12.58 -76.95
C ALA A 514 12.09 13.35 -77.58
N ASP A 515 13.33 13.05 -77.18
CA ASP A 515 14.54 13.70 -77.70
C ASP A 515 14.59 13.72 -79.24
N GLY A 516 14.19 12.61 -79.88
CA GLY A 516 14.17 12.48 -81.33
C GLY A 516 13.15 13.36 -82.06
N GLN A 517 12.22 13.98 -81.33
CA GLN A 517 11.21 14.90 -81.87
C GLN A 517 11.59 16.38 -81.70
N LEU A 518 12.67 16.68 -80.96
CA LEU A 518 13.12 18.06 -80.74
C LEU A 518 13.42 18.75 -82.08
N LYS A 519 12.74 19.87 -82.33
CA LYS A 519 12.96 20.68 -83.54
C LYS A 519 13.98 21.78 -83.28
N GLY A 520 15.13 21.68 -83.94
CA GLY A 520 16.18 22.69 -83.89
C GLY A 520 17.37 22.27 -83.02
N HIS A 521 18.19 23.26 -82.66
CA HIS A 521 19.41 23.06 -81.88
C HIS A 521 19.36 23.89 -80.60
N VAL A 522 19.59 23.23 -79.47
CA VAL A 522 19.75 23.82 -78.16
C VAL A 522 21.20 23.59 -77.75
N GLU A 523 21.98 24.66 -77.62
CA GLU A 523 23.39 24.54 -77.27
C GLU A 523 23.53 23.94 -75.86
N PRO A 524 24.22 22.78 -75.71
CA PRO A 524 24.41 22.18 -74.40
C PRO A 524 25.45 22.95 -73.57
N PRO A 525 25.35 22.91 -72.23
CA PRO A 525 26.43 23.34 -71.35
C PRO A 525 27.78 22.77 -71.78
N LEU A 526 28.85 23.57 -71.68
CA LEU A 526 30.21 23.16 -72.06
C LEU A 526 30.62 21.78 -71.49
N PRO A 527 30.29 21.41 -70.24
CA PRO A 527 30.62 20.09 -69.72
C PRO A 527 29.92 18.94 -70.47
N ILE A 528 28.64 19.08 -70.82
CA ILE A 528 27.91 18.07 -71.62
C ILE A 528 28.60 17.91 -72.97
N LYS A 529 28.90 19.03 -73.65
CA LYS A 529 29.57 19.04 -74.95
C LYS A 529 30.95 18.38 -74.92
N ASN A 530 31.77 18.73 -73.93
CA ASN A 530 33.17 18.33 -73.86
C ASN A 530 33.36 16.90 -73.34
N TYR A 531 32.52 16.46 -72.39
CA TYR A 531 32.71 15.18 -71.71
C TYR A 531 31.76 14.08 -72.16
N LEU A 532 30.54 14.42 -72.57
CA LEU A 532 29.58 13.45 -73.11
C LEU A 532 29.62 13.37 -74.64
N GLY A 533 30.27 14.34 -75.29
CA GLY A 533 30.35 14.41 -76.75
C GLY A 533 29.02 14.78 -77.42
N GLU A 534 28.07 15.30 -76.64
CA GLU A 534 26.74 15.63 -77.11
C GLU A 534 26.76 16.99 -77.82
N ALA A 535 26.40 16.99 -79.10
CA ALA A 535 26.36 18.22 -79.89
C ALA A 535 25.15 19.09 -79.55
N ASN A 536 24.03 18.48 -79.16
CA ASN A 536 22.75 19.13 -78.89
C ASN A 536 22.28 18.78 -77.46
N TRP A 537 21.53 19.67 -76.83
CA TRP A 537 20.95 19.44 -75.51
C TRP A 537 19.52 18.90 -75.60
N TYR A 538 19.20 17.95 -74.75
CA TYR A 538 17.96 17.16 -74.79
C TYR A 538 17.37 16.97 -73.40
N LEU A 539 16.12 16.49 -73.32
CA LEU A 539 15.45 16.15 -72.06
C LEU A 539 16.29 15.21 -71.19
N ARG A 540 16.97 14.22 -71.79
CA ARG A 540 17.78 13.23 -71.07
C ARG A 540 18.87 13.80 -70.14
N ASP A 541 19.38 14.99 -70.47
CA ASP A 541 20.39 15.72 -69.71
C ASP A 541 19.89 17.09 -69.22
N SER A 542 18.58 17.32 -69.22
CA SER A 542 17.96 18.57 -68.74
C SER A 542 18.27 18.85 -67.27
N ASN A 543 18.61 17.81 -66.51
CA ASN A 543 18.92 17.86 -65.09
C ASN A 543 20.41 18.14 -64.76
N TRP A 544 21.13 18.80 -65.66
CA TRP A 544 22.54 19.17 -65.51
C TRP A 544 22.79 20.31 -64.50
N ASP A 545 21.74 20.90 -63.93
CA ASP A 545 21.87 21.88 -62.84
C ASP A 545 21.60 21.20 -61.49
N ALA A 546 22.38 21.54 -60.47
CA ALA A 546 22.17 21.06 -59.11
C ALA A 546 20.92 21.70 -58.46
N ASP A 547 20.47 22.86 -58.95
CA ASP A 547 19.22 23.47 -58.53
C ASP A 547 18.02 22.72 -59.12
N PHE A 548 17.33 21.97 -58.26
CA PHE A 548 16.20 21.13 -58.67
C PHE A 548 15.06 21.92 -59.33
N PRO A 549 14.59 23.08 -58.82
CA PRO A 549 13.56 23.88 -59.50
C PRO A 549 13.96 24.32 -60.91
N THR A 550 15.22 24.73 -61.10
CA THR A 550 15.76 25.09 -62.42
C THR A 550 15.77 23.88 -63.36
N SER A 551 16.28 22.74 -62.90
CA SER A 551 16.30 21.49 -63.69
C SER A 551 14.89 21.00 -64.02
N ALA A 552 13.93 21.11 -63.10
CA ALA A 552 12.53 20.72 -63.32
C ALA A 552 11.84 21.60 -64.36
N SER A 553 11.98 22.93 -64.25
CA SER A 553 11.44 23.88 -65.24
C SER A 553 12.04 23.66 -66.63
N ARG A 554 13.32 23.27 -66.67
CA ARG A 554 14.01 22.95 -67.92
C ARG A 554 13.50 21.63 -68.53
N ALA A 555 13.28 20.61 -67.72
CA ALA A 555 12.71 19.34 -68.19
C ALA A 555 11.30 19.55 -68.76
N GLU A 556 10.46 20.35 -68.09
CA GLU A 556 9.15 20.76 -68.60
C GLU A 556 9.27 21.46 -69.96
N TRP A 557 10.21 22.41 -70.09
CA TRP A 557 10.45 23.11 -71.36
C TRP A 557 10.90 22.17 -72.48
N PHE A 558 11.80 21.21 -72.20
CA PHE A 558 12.24 20.25 -73.21
C PHE A 558 11.09 19.35 -73.64
N LEU A 559 10.30 18.85 -72.68
CA LEU A 559 9.14 18.03 -72.97
C LEU A 559 8.13 18.77 -73.88
N ASP A 560 7.79 20.02 -73.56
CA ASP A 560 6.92 20.86 -74.40
C ASP A 560 7.46 21.01 -75.83
N LYS A 561 8.77 21.20 -75.99
CA LYS A 561 9.41 21.36 -77.31
C LYS A 561 9.58 20.06 -78.10
N GLU A 562 9.66 18.94 -77.39
CA GLU A 562 9.85 17.62 -77.97
C GLU A 562 8.52 17.00 -78.39
N ILE A 563 7.50 17.04 -77.52
CA ILE A 563 6.25 16.29 -77.74
C ILE A 563 4.97 17.14 -77.76
N ASP A 564 5.06 18.48 -77.66
CA ASP A 564 3.93 19.42 -77.74
C ASP A 564 2.82 19.11 -76.70
N GLN A 565 3.22 18.73 -75.48
CA GLN A 565 2.36 18.37 -74.35
C GLN A 565 2.58 19.23 -73.11
#